data_AF-A0A151GUY1-F1
#
_entry.id   AF-A0A151GUY1-F1
#
_cell.length_a   1.000
_cell.length_b   1.000
_cell.length_c   1.000
_cell.angle_alpha   90.00
_cell.angle_beta   90.00
_cell.angle_gamma   90.00
#
_symmetry.space_group_name_H-M   'P 1'
#
loop_
_entity.id
_entity.type
_entity.pdbx_description
1 polymer ?
#
loop_
_entity_poly.entity_id
_entity_poly.type
_entity_poly.pdbx_seq_one_letter_code
_entity_poly.pdbx_strand_id
1 'polypeptide(L)'
;MRVIATVLLLGASALAAPSPVDGVRAPGGGKSLAVSIRLTRAVRCRRDANSLVAAVERPEMTVFRRSNNTTVCRKSEVFKIKAAMADCKKLAEDGKKAAKKGHDGLLKQFFKDDSPSTRIHVADVLEQVLRHCGDESRLPTDSCHGDFCSDHDDASAIDLGVPKIYFCDAFFADDSAGCRDMSRGATVVAQAARAVNKDVRVVTRGYQGSLGLTRSDALANAESYALFATSVSPRCIDESRTFLDKVSGAMTWLFNVKEQYFGVRKIYVPQENEGN
;
A
#
# COMPACT_ATOMS: atom_id res chain seq x y z
N MET A 1 -19.24 14.40 45.49
CA MET A 1 -18.99 13.34 44.50
C MET A 1 -17.49 13.31 44.21
N ARG A 2 -16.81 12.19 44.52
CA ARG A 2 -15.35 12.04 44.40
C ARG A 2 -15.01 11.58 42.97
N VAL A 3 -14.14 12.31 42.28
CA VAL A 3 -13.53 11.86 41.02
C VAL A 3 -12.09 11.50 41.32
N ILE A 4 -11.78 10.20 41.21
CA ILE A 4 -10.45 9.64 41.37
C ILE A 4 -9.72 9.84 40.04
N ALA A 5 -8.64 10.61 40.04
CA ALA A 5 -7.75 10.77 38.90
C ALA A 5 -6.64 9.70 38.98
N THR A 6 -6.70 8.71 38.10
CA THR A 6 -5.65 7.70 37.94
C THR A 6 -4.61 8.22 36.96
N VAL A 7 -3.42 8.56 37.47
CA VAL A 7 -2.23 8.88 36.67
C VAL A 7 -1.53 7.57 36.35
N LEU A 8 -1.46 7.22 35.06
CA LEU A 8 -0.69 6.09 34.55
C LEU A 8 0.71 6.59 34.15
N LEU A 9 1.70 6.29 34.98
CA LEU A 9 3.12 6.32 34.64
C LEU A 9 3.47 5.03 33.89
N LEU A 10 3.93 5.13 32.65
CA LEU A 10 4.59 4.02 31.95
C LEU A 10 6.03 4.40 31.66
N GLY A 11 6.92 3.52 32.13
CA GLY A 11 8.34 3.72 32.27
C GLY A 11 9.12 3.52 30.98
N ALA A 12 10.24 4.24 30.90
CA ALA A 12 11.28 4.05 29.93
C ALA A 12 12.04 2.74 30.24
N SER A 13 12.08 1.83 29.27
CA SER A 13 13.03 0.70 29.28
C SER A 13 14.11 1.00 28.25
N ALA A 14 15.33 1.19 28.76
CA ALA A 14 16.55 1.28 27.97
C ALA A 14 16.90 -0.09 27.40
N LEU A 15 17.11 -0.18 26.09
CA LEU A 15 17.70 -1.35 25.43
C LEU A 15 19.11 -0.98 24.95
N ALA A 16 20.04 -1.79 25.42
CA ALA A 16 21.48 -1.69 25.25
C ALA A 16 21.92 -1.86 23.80
N ALA A 17 22.97 -1.13 23.43
CA ALA A 17 23.70 -1.30 22.19
C ALA A 17 24.66 -2.50 22.26
N PRO A 18 24.82 -3.30 21.18
CA PRO A 18 25.91 -4.25 21.06
C PRO A 18 27.20 -3.57 20.60
N SER A 19 28.31 -3.98 21.22
CA SER A 19 29.70 -3.56 21.00
C SER A 19 30.24 -3.96 19.61
N PRO A 20 31.29 -3.27 19.11
CA PRO A 20 31.92 -3.56 17.82
C PRO A 20 32.82 -4.80 17.90
N VAL A 21 32.85 -5.59 16.83
CA VAL A 21 33.80 -6.70 16.66
C VAL A 21 34.94 -6.23 15.77
N ASP A 22 36.15 -6.32 16.30
CA ASP A 22 37.41 -5.96 15.67
C ASP A 22 37.81 -6.92 14.54
N GLY A 23 38.32 -6.32 13.46
CA GLY A 23 39.62 -6.60 12.85
C GLY A 23 39.98 -8.02 12.43
N VAL A 24 40.02 -8.25 11.11
CA VAL A 24 41.03 -9.13 10.49
C VAL A 24 41.66 -8.44 9.28
N ARG A 25 42.98 -8.26 9.39
CA ARG A 25 43.90 -7.67 8.41
C ARG A 25 44.47 -8.79 7.52
N ALA A 26 44.73 -8.43 6.26
CA ALA A 26 45.22 -9.23 5.13
C ALA A 26 46.53 -10.04 5.38
N PRO A 27 46.97 -10.90 4.42
CA PRO A 27 47.84 -10.38 3.34
C PRO A 27 47.78 -11.11 1.98
N GLY A 28 48.39 -10.49 0.96
CA GLY A 28 49.21 -11.23 0.00
C GLY A 28 48.79 -11.19 -1.46
N GLY A 29 49.55 -10.44 -2.27
CA GLY A 29 49.46 -10.46 -3.73
C GLY A 29 50.14 -11.68 -4.36
N GLY A 30 49.77 -11.96 -5.62
CA GLY A 30 50.31 -13.09 -6.38
C GLY A 30 50.00 -13.00 -7.87
N LYS A 31 50.94 -12.36 -8.58
CA LYS A 31 51.31 -12.38 -10.00
C LYS A 31 50.45 -13.15 -11.03
N SER A 32 50.23 -12.42 -12.12
CA SER A 32 49.86 -12.81 -13.48
C SER A 32 50.68 -13.98 -14.04
N LEU A 33 50.00 -14.92 -14.70
CA LEU A 33 50.57 -15.84 -15.68
C LEU A 33 49.55 -16.05 -16.80
N ALA A 34 49.88 -15.49 -17.96
CA ALA A 34 49.19 -15.74 -19.22
C ALA A 34 49.48 -17.17 -19.68
N VAL A 35 48.44 -17.96 -19.95
CA VAL A 35 48.55 -19.23 -20.66
C VAL A 35 47.56 -19.19 -21.82
N SER A 36 48.13 -19.14 -23.02
CA SER A 36 47.43 -19.27 -24.30
C SER A 36 47.21 -20.75 -24.59
N ILE A 37 45.96 -21.19 -24.73
CA ILE A 37 45.64 -22.51 -25.28
C ILE A 37 44.55 -22.34 -26.34
N ARG A 38 44.93 -22.61 -27.58
CA ARG A 38 44.03 -22.73 -28.74
C ARG A 38 43.19 -24.00 -28.64
N LEU A 39 41.96 -23.87 -29.12
CA LEU A 39 40.92 -24.88 -29.27
C LEU A 39 41.42 -26.22 -29.82
N THR A 40 40.81 -27.32 -29.36
CA THR A 40 40.04 -28.20 -30.26
C THR A 40 39.18 -29.22 -29.50
N ARG A 41 38.09 -29.59 -30.17
CA ARG A 41 37.21 -30.76 -30.02
C ARG A 41 35.98 -30.66 -29.11
N ALA A 42 34.86 -30.84 -29.82
CA ALA A 42 33.50 -31.01 -29.37
C ALA A 42 33.35 -32.13 -28.33
N VAL A 43 32.58 -31.83 -27.28
CA VAL A 43 32.09 -32.83 -26.31
C VAL A 43 30.58 -32.77 -26.32
N ARG A 44 29.98 -33.94 -26.55
CA ARG A 44 28.55 -34.23 -26.48
C ARG A 44 28.01 -33.87 -25.10
N CYS A 45 26.94 -33.08 -25.05
CA CYS A 45 26.17 -32.90 -23.83
C CYS A 45 25.37 -34.17 -23.53
N ARG A 46 25.85 -34.96 -22.57
CA ARG A 46 25.05 -35.98 -21.87
C ARG A 46 24.36 -35.27 -20.71
N ARG A 47 23.03 -35.18 -20.75
CA ARG A 47 22.22 -34.79 -19.60
C ARG A 47 22.21 -35.95 -18.63
N ASP A 48 22.78 -35.75 -17.45
CA ASP A 48 22.36 -36.42 -16.23
C ASP A 48 22.49 -35.40 -15.10
N ALA A 49 21.35 -34.86 -14.67
CA ALA A 49 21.24 -34.02 -13.49
C ALA A 49 19.95 -34.40 -12.77
N ASN A 50 20.03 -35.49 -12.01
CA ASN A 50 19.20 -35.70 -10.83
C ASN A 50 19.80 -34.82 -9.72
N SER A 51 19.19 -33.68 -9.42
CA SER A 51 19.32 -33.01 -8.12
C SER A 51 18.27 -31.90 -7.99
N LEU A 52 17.18 -32.23 -7.28
CA LEU A 52 16.37 -31.36 -6.42
C LEU A 52 16.17 -29.89 -6.88
N VAL A 53 15.42 -29.71 -7.96
CA VAL A 53 14.62 -28.49 -8.12
C VAL A 53 13.25 -28.82 -7.53
N ALA A 54 12.90 -28.18 -6.41
CA ALA A 54 11.53 -28.18 -5.93
C ALA A 54 10.64 -27.77 -7.10
N ALA A 55 9.79 -28.69 -7.55
CA ALA A 55 8.76 -28.41 -8.53
C ALA A 55 7.89 -27.31 -7.92
N VAL A 56 8.10 -26.07 -8.38
CA VAL A 56 7.06 -25.06 -8.30
C VAL A 56 5.96 -25.60 -9.20
N GLU A 57 4.98 -26.26 -8.59
CA GLU A 57 3.70 -26.55 -9.21
C GLU A 57 3.19 -25.23 -9.78
N ARG A 58 3.31 -25.07 -11.10
CA ARG A 58 2.53 -24.07 -11.81
C ARG A 58 1.09 -24.54 -11.63
N PRO A 59 0.19 -23.73 -11.04
CA PRO A 59 -1.22 -24.11 -11.07
C PRO A 59 -1.59 -24.35 -12.52
N GLU A 60 -2.15 -25.53 -12.80
CA GLU A 60 -2.76 -25.85 -14.07
C GLU A 60 -3.66 -24.68 -14.45
N MET A 61 -3.32 -24.00 -15.54
CA MET A 61 -4.21 -23.05 -16.20
C MET A 61 -5.38 -23.90 -16.70
N THR A 62 -6.40 -24.09 -15.86
CA THR A 62 -7.65 -24.68 -16.29
C THR A 62 -8.08 -23.91 -17.52
N VAL A 63 -8.20 -24.60 -18.65
CA VAL A 63 -8.70 -24.03 -19.89
C VAL A 63 -10.11 -23.53 -19.60
N PHE A 64 -10.23 -22.24 -19.28
CA PHE A 64 -11.49 -21.62 -18.94
C PHE A 64 -12.36 -21.67 -20.19
N ARG A 65 -13.40 -22.50 -20.11
CA ARG A 65 -14.44 -22.58 -21.12
C ARG A 65 -15.03 -21.18 -21.24
N ARG A 66 -14.75 -20.47 -22.35
CA ARG A 66 -15.45 -19.24 -22.72
C ARG A 66 -16.93 -19.57 -22.73
N SER A 67 -17.64 -19.19 -21.66
CA SER A 67 -19.09 -19.10 -21.74
C SER A 67 -19.36 -18.00 -22.75
N ASN A 68 -20.09 -18.29 -23.82
CA ASN A 68 -20.48 -17.30 -24.83
C ASN A 68 -21.52 -16.30 -24.30
N ASN A 69 -21.58 -16.11 -22.98
CA ASN A 69 -22.51 -15.25 -22.28
C ASN A 69 -21.77 -14.03 -21.69
N THR A 70 -20.81 -13.47 -22.44
CA THR A 70 -20.22 -12.17 -22.11
C THR A 70 -21.33 -11.13 -22.16
N THR A 71 -21.83 -10.76 -20.99
CA THR A 71 -22.88 -9.76 -20.88
C THR A 71 -22.28 -8.41 -21.26
N VAL A 72 -22.72 -7.87 -22.39
CA VAL A 72 -22.30 -6.54 -22.83
C VAL A 72 -22.71 -5.53 -21.75
N CYS A 73 -21.77 -4.68 -21.34
CA CYS A 73 -22.01 -3.64 -20.35
C CYS A 73 -23.19 -2.75 -20.76
N ARG A 74 -24.13 -2.51 -19.84
CA ARG A 74 -25.17 -1.50 -20.00
C ARG A 74 -24.53 -0.11 -20.07
N LYS A 75 -25.18 0.83 -20.75
CA LYS A 75 -24.67 2.22 -20.84
C LYS A 75 -24.37 2.85 -19.48
N SER A 76 -25.21 2.57 -18.48
CA SER A 76 -25.02 3.03 -17.09
C SER A 76 -23.79 2.41 -16.41
N GLU A 77 -23.46 1.16 -16.73
CA GLU A 77 -22.29 0.46 -16.19
C GLU A 77 -21.01 0.98 -16.85
N VAL A 78 -21.02 1.19 -18.17
CA VAL A 78 -19.91 1.84 -18.88
C VAL A 78 -19.62 3.23 -18.31
N PHE A 79 -20.65 4.00 -17.99
CA PHE A 79 -20.49 5.30 -17.34
C PHE A 79 -19.81 5.17 -15.96
N LYS A 80 -20.24 4.23 -15.12
CA LYS A 80 -19.62 3.95 -13.81
C LYS A 80 -18.15 3.52 -13.95
N ILE A 81 -17.83 2.66 -14.92
CA ILE A 81 -16.45 2.23 -15.20
C ILE A 81 -15.58 3.42 -15.60
N LYS A 82 -16.05 4.26 -16.54
CA LYS A 82 -15.30 5.45 -16.97
C LYS A 82 -15.05 6.42 -15.82
N ALA A 83 -16.06 6.66 -14.99
CA ALA A 83 -15.92 7.48 -13.79
C ALA A 83 -14.88 6.89 -12.82
N ALA A 84 -14.97 5.59 -12.52
CA ALA A 84 -14.02 4.90 -11.64
C ALA A 84 -12.58 4.93 -12.16
N MET A 85 -12.39 4.84 -13.48
CA MET A 85 -11.05 4.92 -14.10
C MET A 85 -10.47 6.33 -14.03
N ALA A 86 -11.31 7.36 -14.23
CA ALA A 86 -10.91 8.75 -14.02
C ALA A 86 -10.50 9.00 -12.55
N ASP A 87 -11.22 8.42 -11.60
CA ASP A 87 -10.90 8.52 -10.18
C ASP A 87 -9.66 7.70 -9.81
N CYS A 88 -9.48 6.50 -10.38
CA CYS A 88 -8.23 5.74 -10.25
C CYS A 88 -7.02 6.59 -10.66
N LYS A 89 -7.10 7.27 -11.81
CA LYS A 89 -6.02 8.13 -12.30
C LYS A 89 -5.67 9.23 -11.29
N LYS A 90 -6.68 9.89 -10.70
CA LYS A 90 -6.46 10.92 -9.68
C LYS A 90 -5.85 10.33 -8.41
N LEU A 91 -6.43 9.26 -7.87
CA LEU A 91 -5.95 8.58 -6.67
C LEU A 91 -4.50 8.10 -6.83
N ALA A 92 -4.17 7.48 -7.96
CA ALA A 92 -2.83 7.02 -8.25
C ALA A 92 -1.82 8.17 -8.35
N GLU A 93 -2.20 9.29 -8.98
CA GLU A 93 -1.36 10.49 -9.04
C GLU A 93 -1.09 11.08 -7.65
N ASP A 94 -2.14 11.19 -6.82
CA ASP A 94 -2.04 11.72 -5.45
C ASP A 94 -1.20 10.80 -4.57
N GLY A 95 -1.47 9.49 -4.61
CA GLY A 95 -0.69 8.45 -3.95
C GLY A 95 0.79 8.48 -4.34
N LYS A 96 1.10 8.54 -5.64
CA LYS A 96 2.48 8.63 -6.14
C LYS A 96 3.19 9.87 -5.59
N LYS A 97 2.54 11.04 -5.62
CA LYS A 97 3.09 12.29 -5.07
C LYS A 97 3.33 12.17 -3.56
N ALA A 98 2.37 11.62 -2.81
CA ALA A 98 2.46 11.44 -1.37
C ALA A 98 3.56 10.46 -0.96
N ALA A 99 3.73 9.35 -1.71
CA ALA A 99 4.80 8.38 -1.48
C ALA A 99 6.18 9.02 -1.67
N LYS A 100 6.39 9.79 -2.74
CA LYS A 100 7.66 10.51 -2.98
C LYS A 100 8.00 11.51 -1.88
N LYS A 101 6.98 12.20 -1.35
CA LYS A 101 7.16 13.21 -0.28
C LYS A 101 7.29 12.59 1.12
N GLY A 102 6.80 11.37 1.34
CA GLY A 102 6.73 10.75 2.67
C GLY A 102 5.67 11.40 3.56
N HIS A 103 4.43 11.48 3.08
CA HIS A 103 3.32 12.18 3.71
C HIS A 103 2.99 11.69 5.14
N ASP A 104 2.95 12.60 6.12
CA ASP A 104 2.40 12.57 7.50
C ASP A 104 2.33 11.21 8.23
N GLY A 105 3.31 10.34 8.01
CA GLY A 105 3.31 8.98 8.57
C GLY A 105 2.27 8.03 7.95
N LEU A 106 1.44 8.46 6.98
CA LEU A 106 0.47 7.60 6.29
C LEU A 106 1.16 6.47 5.53
N LEU A 107 2.32 6.74 4.93
CA LEU A 107 3.09 5.69 4.25
C LEU A 107 3.53 4.61 5.26
N LYS A 108 4.01 5.02 6.43
CA LYS A 108 4.35 4.11 7.53
C LYS A 108 3.12 3.40 8.08
N GLN A 109 1.96 4.07 8.12
CA GLN A 109 0.71 3.47 8.58
C GLN A 109 0.28 2.32 7.65
N PHE A 110 0.31 2.50 6.33
CA PHE A 110 -0.14 1.46 5.40
C PHE A 110 0.94 0.42 5.12
N PHE A 111 2.18 0.84 4.84
CA PHE A 111 3.26 -0.05 4.40
C PHE A 111 4.23 -0.47 5.51
N LYS A 112 4.00 -0.01 6.75
CA LYS A 112 4.82 -0.30 7.95
C LYS A 112 6.26 0.19 7.85
N ASP A 113 6.56 0.97 6.83
CA ASP A 113 7.85 1.54 6.56
C ASP A 113 7.69 2.80 5.71
N ASP A 114 8.60 3.75 5.91
CA ASP A 114 8.70 4.97 5.15
C ASP A 114 10.14 5.27 4.71
N SER A 115 11.01 4.25 4.72
CA SER A 115 12.36 4.37 4.18
C SER A 115 12.37 4.83 2.70
N PRO A 116 13.46 5.45 2.23
CA PRO A 116 13.57 5.90 0.84
C PRO A 116 13.28 4.80 -0.19
N SER A 117 13.70 3.56 0.07
CA SER A 117 13.43 2.43 -0.83
C SER A 117 11.94 2.08 -0.89
N THR A 118 11.25 2.07 0.25
CA THR A 118 9.78 1.86 0.29
C THR A 118 9.04 3.00 -0.41
N ARG A 119 9.46 4.26 -0.22
CA ARG A 119 8.88 5.42 -0.93
C ARG A 119 8.98 5.29 -2.44
N ILE A 120 10.17 4.93 -2.94
CA ILE A 120 10.41 4.73 -4.38
C ILE A 120 9.56 3.57 -4.89
N HIS A 121 9.58 2.43 -4.20
CA HIS A 121 8.79 1.25 -4.60
C HIS A 121 7.29 1.57 -4.72
N VAL A 122 6.70 2.18 -3.69
CA VAL A 122 5.27 2.52 -3.69
C VAL A 122 4.94 3.54 -4.78
N ALA A 123 5.80 4.54 -4.98
CA ALA A 123 5.63 5.51 -6.04
C ALA A 123 5.69 4.88 -7.44
N ASP A 124 6.61 3.94 -7.67
CA ASP A 124 6.80 3.27 -8.96
C ASP A 124 5.60 2.36 -9.31
N VAL A 125 5.05 1.66 -8.32
CA VAL A 125 3.81 0.87 -8.50
C VAL A 125 2.65 1.79 -8.85
N LEU A 126 2.46 2.88 -8.10
CA LEU A 126 1.37 3.84 -8.36
C LEU A 126 1.53 4.60 -9.68
N GLU A 127 2.76 4.81 -10.15
CA GLU A 127 3.01 5.37 -11.47
C GLU A 127 2.61 4.40 -12.60
N GLN A 128 2.83 3.10 -12.40
CA GLN A 128 2.36 2.07 -13.33
C GLN A 128 0.83 1.97 -13.32
N VAL A 129 0.20 2.04 -12.14
CA VAL A 129 -1.26 2.10 -11.99
C VAL A 129 -1.83 3.33 -12.69
N LEU A 130 -1.21 4.50 -12.53
CA LEU A 130 -1.60 5.73 -13.20
C LEU A 130 -1.61 5.57 -14.73
N ARG A 131 -0.57 4.96 -15.30
CA ARG A 131 -0.52 4.66 -16.74
C ARG A 131 -1.61 3.67 -17.14
N HIS A 132 -1.83 2.63 -16.34
CA HIS A 132 -2.88 1.64 -16.57
C HIS A 132 -4.27 2.28 -16.60
N CYS A 133 -4.57 3.16 -15.62
CA CYS A 133 -5.86 3.84 -15.52
C CYS A 133 -6.05 4.96 -16.55
N GLY A 134 -4.99 5.40 -17.22
CA GLY A 134 -5.05 6.35 -18.34
C GLY A 134 -5.20 5.70 -19.71
N ASP A 135 -5.11 4.38 -19.80
CA ASP A 135 -5.14 3.64 -21.07
C ASP A 135 -6.55 3.11 -21.34
N GLU A 136 -7.29 3.81 -22.20
CA GLU A 136 -8.67 3.42 -22.56
C GLU A 136 -8.74 2.04 -23.24
N SER A 137 -7.66 1.56 -23.85
CA SER A 137 -7.63 0.21 -24.44
C SER A 137 -7.68 -0.91 -23.40
N ARG A 138 -7.43 -0.57 -22.13
CA ARG A 138 -7.50 -1.50 -20.99
C ARG A 138 -8.87 -1.52 -20.31
N LEU A 139 -9.79 -0.66 -20.76
CA LEU A 139 -11.19 -0.73 -20.37
C LEU A 139 -11.80 -2.01 -20.96
N PRO A 140 -12.25 -2.97 -20.14
CA PRO A 140 -13.06 -4.05 -20.66
C PRO A 140 -14.47 -3.51 -20.82
N THR A 141 -14.74 -2.92 -21.99
CA THR A 141 -16.09 -2.50 -22.38
C THR A 141 -17.00 -3.69 -22.72
N ASP A 142 -16.39 -4.85 -22.95
CA ASP A 142 -17.06 -5.99 -23.58
C ASP A 142 -17.47 -7.08 -22.57
N SER A 143 -17.13 -6.90 -21.28
CA SER A 143 -17.42 -7.88 -20.23
C SER A 143 -17.70 -7.19 -18.90
N CYS A 144 -18.94 -6.76 -18.71
CA CYS A 144 -19.49 -6.52 -17.38
C CYS A 144 -20.12 -7.84 -16.93
N HIS A 145 -19.96 -8.24 -15.67
CA HIS A 145 -20.50 -9.52 -15.16
C HIS A 145 -19.78 -10.74 -15.73
N GLY A 146 -18.44 -10.75 -15.64
CA GLY A 146 -17.66 -11.89 -16.10
C GLY A 146 -17.83 -13.11 -15.20
N ASP A 147 -17.70 -14.31 -15.77
CA ASP A 147 -17.60 -15.59 -15.03
C ASP A 147 -16.40 -15.65 -14.06
N PHE A 148 -15.56 -14.62 -14.08
CA PHE A 148 -14.37 -14.45 -13.27
C PHE A 148 -14.63 -13.76 -11.92
N CYS A 149 -15.89 -13.53 -11.60
CA CYS A 149 -16.33 -12.98 -10.33
C CYS A 149 -16.57 -14.13 -9.36
N SER A 150 -15.86 -14.14 -8.23
CA SER A 150 -16.31 -14.90 -7.07
C SER A 150 -17.40 -14.12 -6.34
N ASP A 151 -18.21 -14.79 -5.51
CA ASP A 151 -19.38 -14.21 -4.82
C ASP A 151 -19.08 -12.97 -3.95
N HIS A 152 -17.80 -12.61 -3.76
CA HIS A 152 -17.36 -11.51 -2.89
C HIS A 152 -16.33 -10.57 -3.55
N ASP A 153 -16.12 -10.67 -4.86
CA ASP A 153 -15.24 -9.76 -5.59
C ASP A 153 -16.01 -8.60 -6.20
N ASP A 154 -15.57 -7.38 -5.93
CA ASP A 154 -16.05 -6.20 -6.66
C ASP A 154 -15.46 -6.19 -8.09
N ALA A 155 -14.20 -6.61 -8.23
CA ALA A 155 -13.54 -6.72 -9.51
C ALA A 155 -12.38 -7.72 -9.45
N SER A 156 -12.00 -8.25 -10.62
CA SER A 156 -10.93 -9.23 -10.79
C SER A 156 -9.95 -8.78 -11.87
N ALA A 157 -8.69 -8.54 -11.49
CA ALA A 157 -7.61 -8.40 -12.45
C ALA A 157 -7.21 -9.78 -13.01
N ILE A 158 -7.19 -9.91 -14.34
CA ILE A 158 -6.72 -11.12 -15.04
C ILE A 158 -5.70 -10.72 -16.10
N ASP A 159 -4.57 -11.41 -16.10
CA ASP A 159 -3.55 -11.33 -17.13
C ASP A 159 -3.76 -12.45 -18.17
N LEU A 160 -4.39 -12.11 -19.31
CA LEU A 160 -4.50 -12.98 -20.49
C LEU A 160 -3.56 -12.51 -21.61
N GLY A 161 -2.37 -12.00 -21.25
CA GLY A 161 -1.39 -11.42 -22.17
C GLY A 161 -1.52 -9.89 -22.35
N VAL A 162 -2.70 -9.33 -22.02
CA VAL A 162 -2.88 -7.91 -21.73
C VAL A 162 -3.63 -7.84 -20.39
N PRO A 163 -3.10 -7.15 -19.36
CA PRO A 163 -3.76 -7.06 -18.07
C PRO A 163 -5.10 -6.31 -18.22
N LYS A 164 -6.21 -7.00 -17.94
CA LYS A 164 -7.58 -6.46 -17.96
C LYS A 164 -8.22 -6.58 -16.58
N ILE A 165 -9.16 -5.69 -16.28
CA ILE A 165 -9.90 -5.65 -15.00
C ILE A 165 -11.37 -6.02 -15.25
N TYR A 166 -11.80 -7.22 -14.90
CA TYR A 166 -13.21 -7.60 -15.00
C TYR A 166 -14.00 -7.03 -13.82
N PHE A 167 -15.16 -6.44 -14.10
CA PHE A 167 -16.03 -5.85 -13.08
C PHE A 167 -17.19 -6.79 -12.75
N CYS A 168 -17.48 -6.92 -11.46
CA CYS A 168 -18.51 -7.79 -10.91
C CYS A 168 -19.73 -6.98 -10.45
N ASP A 169 -20.85 -7.65 -10.19
CA ASP A 169 -22.10 -7.00 -9.76
C ASP A 169 -21.91 -6.05 -8.57
N ALA A 170 -21.10 -6.47 -7.58
CA ALA A 170 -20.82 -5.67 -6.38
C ALA A 170 -20.13 -4.33 -6.69
N PHE A 171 -19.29 -4.24 -7.72
CA PHE A 171 -18.71 -2.96 -8.17
C PHE A 171 -19.78 -1.99 -8.69
N PHE A 172 -20.86 -2.50 -9.26
CA PHE A 172 -21.96 -1.68 -9.73
C PHE A 172 -22.99 -1.35 -8.65
N ALA A 173 -22.98 -2.08 -7.53
CA ALA A 173 -23.68 -1.69 -6.31
C ALA A 173 -23.11 -0.37 -5.74
N ASP A 174 -23.80 0.22 -4.75
CA ASP A 174 -23.59 1.60 -4.28
C ASP A 174 -22.13 2.03 -4.07
N ASP A 175 -21.83 3.31 -4.31
CA ASP A 175 -20.47 3.85 -4.14
C ASP A 175 -20.29 4.33 -2.70
N SER A 176 -19.77 3.47 -1.83
CA SER A 176 -19.28 3.92 -0.52
C SER A 176 -18.04 4.78 -0.75
N ALA A 177 -18.21 6.10 -0.70
CA ALA A 177 -17.15 7.05 -1.02
C ALA A 177 -16.41 7.56 0.24
N GLY A 178 -16.39 6.82 1.34
CA GLY A 178 -15.70 7.24 2.57
C GLY A 178 -14.18 7.10 2.47
N CYS A 179 -13.44 7.88 3.27
CA CYS A 179 -11.97 7.87 3.26
C CYS A 179 -11.32 6.58 3.77
N ARG A 180 -12.11 5.69 4.37
CA ARG A 180 -11.68 4.37 4.83
C ARG A 180 -12.35 3.23 4.04
N ASP A 181 -13.18 3.59 3.07
CA ASP A 181 -13.96 2.63 2.29
C ASP A 181 -13.33 2.44 0.91
N MET A 182 -13.60 1.29 0.32
CA MET A 182 -13.20 1.00 -1.05
C MET A 182 -14.22 1.59 -2.02
N SER A 183 -13.98 2.81 -2.47
CA SER A 183 -14.74 3.38 -3.59
C SER A 183 -14.49 2.58 -4.89
N ARG A 184 -15.30 2.81 -5.93
CA ARG A 184 -15.03 2.21 -7.25
C ARG A 184 -13.65 2.57 -7.78
N GLY A 185 -13.23 3.83 -7.63
CA GLY A 185 -11.89 4.28 -8.02
C GLY A 185 -10.78 3.57 -7.25
N ALA A 186 -10.94 3.40 -5.94
CA ALA A 186 -9.99 2.66 -5.11
C ALA A 186 -9.94 1.17 -5.48
N THR A 187 -11.08 0.56 -5.80
CA THR A 187 -11.18 -0.81 -6.30
C THR A 187 -10.37 -0.97 -7.59
N VAL A 188 -10.51 -0.04 -8.53
CA VAL A 188 -9.72 -0.03 -9.77
C VAL A 188 -8.23 0.13 -9.47
N VAL A 189 -7.82 0.99 -8.52
CA VAL A 189 -6.41 1.10 -8.09
C VAL A 189 -5.87 -0.25 -7.60
N ALA A 190 -6.59 -0.96 -6.74
CA ALA A 190 -6.16 -2.24 -6.20
C ALA A 190 -5.99 -3.29 -7.33
N GLN A 191 -6.97 -3.39 -8.23
CA GLN A 191 -6.89 -4.34 -9.35
C GLN A 191 -5.79 -3.96 -10.33
N ALA A 192 -5.65 -2.68 -10.68
CA ALA A 192 -4.57 -2.21 -11.53
C ALA A 192 -3.19 -2.48 -10.93
N ALA A 193 -3.02 -2.35 -9.61
CA ALA A 193 -1.75 -2.65 -8.93
C ALA A 193 -1.35 -4.12 -9.11
N ARG A 194 -2.29 -5.06 -8.95
CA ARG A 194 -2.08 -6.49 -9.25
C ARG A 194 -1.76 -6.72 -10.73
N ALA A 195 -2.40 -5.95 -11.61
CA ALA A 195 -2.27 -6.11 -13.04
C ALA A 195 -0.91 -5.61 -13.59
N VAL A 196 -0.28 -4.64 -12.91
CA VAL A 196 1.03 -4.09 -13.31
C VAL A 196 2.20 -4.66 -12.52
N ASN A 197 1.95 -5.25 -11.34
CA ASN A 197 2.98 -5.84 -10.49
C ASN A 197 2.55 -7.24 -9.99
N LYS A 198 3.28 -8.28 -10.42
CA LYS A 198 2.98 -9.69 -10.09
C LYS A 198 3.20 -10.05 -8.62
N ASP A 199 3.98 -9.26 -7.89
CA ASP A 199 4.19 -9.44 -6.46
C ASP A 199 3.03 -8.86 -5.63
N VAL A 200 2.16 -8.07 -6.26
CA VAL A 200 0.96 -7.52 -5.64
C VAL A 200 -0.21 -8.50 -5.79
N ARG A 201 -0.80 -8.87 -4.66
CA ARG A 201 -1.91 -9.81 -4.51
C ARG A 201 -2.93 -9.31 -3.50
N VAL A 202 -4.00 -10.06 -3.28
CA VAL A 202 -4.90 -9.83 -2.15
C VAL A 202 -4.36 -10.59 -0.95
N VAL A 203 -3.80 -9.88 0.03
CA VAL A 203 -3.35 -10.49 1.30
C VAL A 203 -4.46 -10.42 2.34
N THR A 204 -5.15 -9.29 2.38
CA THR A 204 -6.30 -9.02 3.24
C THR A 204 -7.22 -8.02 2.53
N ARG A 205 -8.45 -7.90 3.03
CA ARG A 205 -9.39 -6.87 2.61
C ARG A 205 -9.71 -5.89 3.72
N GLY A 206 -10.19 -4.72 3.33
CA GLY A 206 -10.64 -3.64 4.18
C GLY A 206 -9.52 -2.85 4.84
N TYR A 207 -9.92 -1.71 5.38
CA TYR A 207 -9.04 -0.77 6.07
C TYR A 207 -8.30 -1.40 7.25
N GLN A 208 -9.03 -2.05 8.17
CA GLN A 208 -8.44 -2.65 9.37
C GLN A 208 -7.48 -3.79 9.03
N GLY A 209 -7.84 -4.63 8.06
CA GLY A 209 -6.96 -5.69 7.58
C GLY A 209 -5.64 -5.13 7.07
N SER A 210 -5.70 -4.12 6.20
CA SER A 210 -4.50 -3.48 5.63
C SER A 210 -3.63 -2.79 6.70
N LEU A 211 -4.24 -2.27 7.76
CA LEU A 211 -3.51 -1.71 8.90
C LEU A 211 -2.81 -2.77 9.77
N GLY A 212 -3.28 -4.02 9.79
CA GLY A 212 -2.71 -5.11 10.59
C GLY A 212 -1.56 -5.87 9.93
N LEU A 213 -1.23 -5.60 8.67
CA LEU A 213 -0.22 -6.35 7.92
C LEU A 213 1.21 -6.12 8.41
N THR A 214 2.11 -7.07 8.12
CA THR A 214 3.56 -6.84 8.20
C THR A 214 4.02 -5.91 7.07
N ARG A 215 5.27 -5.39 7.12
CA ARG A 215 5.84 -4.59 6.01
C ARG A 215 5.81 -5.35 4.68
N SER A 216 6.26 -6.61 4.70
CA SER A 216 6.34 -7.44 3.49
C SER A 216 4.95 -7.70 2.91
N ASP A 217 3.99 -8.05 3.77
CA ASP A 217 2.62 -8.28 3.34
C ASP A 217 1.94 -7.01 2.85
N ALA A 218 2.21 -5.86 3.49
CA ALA A 218 1.63 -4.60 3.08
C ALA A 218 2.12 -4.14 1.70
N LEU A 219 3.40 -4.36 1.37
CA LEU A 219 3.95 -4.09 0.03
C LEU A 219 3.39 -5.05 -1.04
N ALA A 220 3.04 -6.27 -0.63
CA ALA A 220 2.41 -7.27 -1.49
C ALA A 220 0.87 -7.16 -1.55
N ASN A 221 0.24 -6.28 -0.77
CA ASN A 221 -1.22 -6.20 -0.67
C ASN A 221 -1.79 -5.08 -1.54
N ALA A 222 -2.68 -5.45 -2.47
CA ALA A 222 -3.32 -4.54 -3.42
C ALA A 222 -4.09 -3.40 -2.74
N GLU A 223 -4.86 -3.72 -1.69
CA GLU A 223 -5.67 -2.71 -0.98
C GLU A 223 -4.83 -1.73 -0.17
N SER A 224 -3.60 -2.08 0.23
CA SER A 224 -2.69 -1.12 0.87
C SER A 224 -2.40 0.07 -0.05
N TYR A 225 -2.21 -0.18 -1.35
CA TYR A 225 -2.00 0.89 -2.34
C TYR A 225 -3.27 1.73 -2.54
N ALA A 226 -4.43 1.08 -2.66
CA ALA A 226 -5.70 1.75 -2.89
C ALA A 226 -6.12 2.62 -1.70
N LEU A 227 -6.01 2.10 -0.47
CA LEU A 227 -6.37 2.82 0.74
C LEU A 227 -5.36 3.92 1.07
N PHE A 228 -4.07 3.69 0.82
CA PHE A 228 -3.07 4.77 0.91
C PHE A 228 -3.39 5.90 -0.05
N ALA A 229 -3.61 5.60 -1.33
CA ALA A 229 -3.98 6.59 -2.36
C ALA A 229 -5.26 7.35 -2.01
N THR A 230 -6.26 6.66 -1.46
CA THR A 230 -7.51 7.28 -0.98
C THR A 230 -7.26 8.20 0.21
N SER A 231 -6.50 7.75 1.20
CA SER A 231 -6.23 8.50 2.44
C SER A 231 -5.45 9.78 2.22
N VAL A 232 -4.60 9.83 1.19
CA VAL A 232 -3.81 11.02 0.81
C VAL A 232 -4.51 11.91 -0.22
N SER A 233 -5.70 11.53 -0.69
CA SER A 233 -6.46 12.38 -1.59
C SER A 233 -6.85 13.68 -0.85
N PRO A 234 -6.92 14.84 -1.55
CA PRO A 234 -7.26 16.12 -0.92
C PRO A 234 -8.55 16.04 -0.09
N ARG A 235 -9.54 15.31 -0.60
CA ARG A 235 -10.81 15.06 0.10
C ARG A 235 -10.62 14.48 1.50
N CYS A 236 -9.73 13.50 1.66
CA CYS A 236 -9.54 12.80 2.93
C CYS A 236 -8.61 13.53 3.90
N ILE A 237 -7.68 14.31 3.37
CA ILE A 237 -6.85 15.19 4.19
C ILE A 237 -7.73 16.28 4.83
N ASP A 238 -8.64 16.88 4.07
CA ASP A 238 -9.50 17.94 4.56
C ASP A 238 -10.51 17.44 5.61
N GLU A 239 -11.08 16.25 5.42
CA GLU A 239 -11.92 15.59 6.43
C GLU A 239 -11.16 15.36 7.75
N SER A 240 -9.89 14.96 7.66
CA SER A 240 -9.04 14.71 8.83
C SER A 240 -8.64 16.00 9.56
N ARG A 241 -8.31 17.07 8.82
CA ARG A 241 -7.99 18.39 9.37
C ARG A 241 -9.19 19.02 10.08
N THR A 242 -10.36 18.95 9.44
CA THR A 242 -11.61 19.47 10.02
C THR A 242 -11.93 18.79 11.36
N PHE A 243 -11.61 17.50 11.51
CA PHE A 243 -11.76 16.80 12.78
C PHE A 243 -10.78 17.29 13.84
N LEU A 244 -9.50 17.43 13.50
CA LEU A 244 -8.47 17.92 14.43
C LEU A 244 -8.74 19.36 14.89
N ASP A 245 -9.19 20.23 14.00
CA ASP A 245 -9.54 21.62 14.34
C ASP A 245 -10.70 21.67 15.32
N LYS A 246 -11.72 20.81 15.15
CA LYS A 246 -12.83 20.68 16.10
C LYS A 246 -12.38 20.17 17.47
N VAL A 247 -11.52 19.17 17.52
CA VAL A 247 -10.99 18.61 18.78
C VAL A 247 -10.10 19.63 19.49
N SER A 248 -9.22 20.32 18.75
CA SER A 248 -8.36 21.38 19.29
C SER A 248 -9.17 22.56 19.85
N GLY A 249 -10.22 22.98 19.12
CA GLY A 249 -11.16 23.99 19.59
C GLY A 249 -11.89 23.57 20.88
N ALA A 250 -12.36 22.32 20.95
CA ALA A 250 -13.02 21.79 22.14
C ALA A 250 -12.07 21.69 23.35
N MET A 251 -10.82 21.27 23.14
CA MET A 251 -9.80 21.25 24.19
C MET A 251 -9.48 22.66 24.69
N THR A 252 -9.28 23.62 23.78
CA THR A 252 -9.01 25.02 24.14
C THR A 252 -10.17 25.63 24.93
N TRP A 253 -11.42 25.33 24.54
CA TRP A 253 -12.60 25.74 25.30
C TRP A 253 -12.63 25.11 26.71
N LEU A 254 -12.34 23.81 26.84
CA LEU A 254 -12.27 23.13 28.14
C LEU A 254 -11.19 23.73 29.06
N PHE A 255 -10.05 24.13 28.51
CA PHE A 255 -9.00 24.82 29.27
C PHE A 255 -9.46 26.22 29.74
N ASN A 256 -10.12 26.99 28.88
CA ASN A 256 -10.63 28.32 29.25
C ASN A 256 -11.78 28.27 30.27
N VAL A 257 -12.68 27.28 30.18
CA VAL A 257 -13.76 27.08 31.16
C VAL A 257 -13.20 26.72 32.54
N LYS A 258 -12.09 25.96 32.60
CA LYS A 258 -11.41 25.67 33.86
C LYS A 258 -10.86 26.94 34.53
N GLU A 259 -10.27 27.86 33.78
CA GLU A 259 -9.80 29.14 34.36
C GLU A 259 -10.95 30.00 34.88
N GLN A 260 -12.08 30.04 34.15
CA GLN A 260 -13.19 30.92 34.48
C GLN A 260 -14.04 30.43 35.67
N TYR A 261 -14.15 29.11 35.88
CA TYR A 261 -15.03 28.54 36.92
C TYR A 261 -14.30 27.94 38.12
N PHE A 262 -13.01 27.59 38.00
CA PHE A 262 -12.29 26.94 39.11
C PHE A 262 -11.26 27.82 39.81
N GLY A 263 -11.11 29.10 39.42
CA GLY A 263 -10.34 30.08 40.21
C GLY A 263 -8.98 29.58 40.66
N VAL A 264 -8.26 28.86 39.78
CA VAL A 264 -6.92 28.35 40.10
C VAL A 264 -6.00 29.56 40.11
N ARG A 265 -5.70 30.09 41.30
CA ARG A 265 -4.66 31.11 41.48
C ARG A 265 -3.38 30.57 40.85
N LYS A 266 -2.79 31.31 39.92
CA LYS A 266 -1.45 31.04 39.38
C LYS A 266 -0.51 30.79 40.56
N ILE A 267 -0.06 29.55 40.72
CA ILE A 267 1.03 29.24 41.64
C ILE A 267 2.27 29.86 40.99
N TYR A 268 2.70 30.98 41.54
CA TYR A 268 3.94 31.65 41.16
C TYR A 268 5.07 30.72 41.58
N VAL A 269 5.72 30.06 40.62
CA VAL A 269 6.97 29.34 40.87
C VAL A 269 8.07 30.39 40.86
N PRO A 270 8.65 30.76 42.01
CA PRO A 270 9.75 31.73 42.03
C PRO A 270 10.91 31.16 41.20
N GLN A 271 11.45 31.96 40.29
CA GLN A 271 12.68 31.61 39.61
C GLN A 271 13.81 31.60 40.65
N GLU A 272 14.45 30.45 40.80
CA GLU A 272 15.72 30.38 41.52
C GLU A 272 16.74 31.19 40.74
N ASN A 273 17.16 32.31 41.36
CA ASN A 273 18.31 33.07 40.90
C ASN A 273 19.56 32.20 41.11
N GLU A 274 20.09 31.65 40.02
CA GLU A 274 21.45 31.12 40.01
C GLU A 274 22.43 32.30 40.16
N GLY A 275 22.94 32.46 41.38
CA GLY A 275 24.06 33.33 41.70
C GLY A 275 25.27 32.51 42.13
N ASN A 276 26.40 32.81 41.47
CA ASN A 276 27.80 32.37 41.66
C ASN A 276 28.23 31.01 41.12
#